data_AF-A0A1Z4LTI8-F1
#
_entry.id   AF-A0A1Z4LTI8-F1
#
_cell.length_a   1.000
_cell.length_b   1.000
_cell.length_c   1.000
_cell.angle_alpha   90.00
_cell.angle_beta   90.00
_cell.angle_gamma   90.00
#
_symmetry.space_group_name_H-M   'P 1'
#
loop_
_entity.id
_entity.type
_entity.pdbx_description
1 polymer ?
#
loop_
_entity_poly.entity_id
_entity_poly.type
_entity_poly.pdbx_seq_one_letter_code
_entity_poly.pdbx_strand_id
1 'polypeptide(L)'
;MHKTASGDNTQNFYPPFVFTVNFDYSQFENGELQNKAKSTLSNFIGFVRQTFDGLLENGQALNSIYQDCIANSPKGKKVFDNWLASDDFGASRYIAKAAIEIYNWFSKLPKRLQRLVRANVQKWSVSALRQLTKVSHDLVKELVRSGKKTAAQIKEEREKEEGERGRGGERGKLNNIPPLSHSSTPPLLTPGTRIVVTKCDRGWTGSTGIIMSEWKGDFWVLLDHVVTQGMESKQLFKPHQLQPESQKTVIKPTSPKHMFSAAEVENKIAEALAQRERERTEEELGKFVEIRDAALEAAKEEISAAKKHAAQMEQAKQKLIEQLIAKDNELDHVRGLLEENQRLEQRIQDLEKSLEDSNRDSWGNTFNKQAAKVVNKNLEKTIEPLMSEVERLNNVLSQREQELTELQAHSRKQQEELQQKTNSNSIINEFGEMGEHLGWNGWSSRGYRTKSGTLYTGIHALTAFISDLKVSHPNYQEQEIPF
;
A
#
# COMPACT_ATOMS: atom_id res chain seq x y z
N MET A 1 -12.09 -53.59 11.32
CA MET A 1 -12.58 -52.20 11.16
C MET A 1 -11.90 -51.32 12.20
N HIS A 2 -10.80 -50.66 11.85
CA HIS A 2 -10.34 -49.42 12.48
C HIS A 2 -9.42 -48.75 11.46
N LYS A 3 -9.91 -47.66 10.86
CA LYS A 3 -9.21 -46.85 9.86
C LYS A 3 -8.52 -45.72 10.62
N THR A 4 -7.21 -45.76 10.75
CA THR A 4 -6.38 -44.62 11.14
C THR A 4 -6.10 -43.80 9.89
N ALA A 5 -6.72 -42.61 9.79
CA ALA A 5 -6.39 -41.64 8.77
C ALA A 5 -5.11 -40.90 9.18
N SER A 6 -4.01 -41.15 8.46
CA SER A 6 -2.88 -40.23 8.40
C SER A 6 -3.33 -38.99 7.63
N GLY A 7 -3.32 -37.84 8.29
CA GLY A 7 -3.48 -36.55 7.64
C GLY A 7 -2.12 -36.06 7.15
N ASP A 8 -2.01 -35.88 5.84
CA ASP A 8 -0.91 -35.20 5.16
C ASP A 8 -0.65 -33.83 5.77
N ASN A 9 0.55 -33.65 6.32
CA ASN A 9 1.10 -32.36 6.73
C ASN A 9 2.05 -31.90 5.62
N THR A 10 1.49 -31.32 4.55
CA THR A 10 2.26 -30.66 3.49
C THR A 10 2.79 -29.32 3.99
N GLN A 11 3.92 -29.36 4.72
CA GLN A 11 4.75 -28.18 4.90
C GLN A 11 5.32 -27.75 3.54
N ASN A 12 4.84 -26.61 3.05
CA ASN A 12 5.46 -25.90 1.92
C ASN A 12 6.91 -25.53 2.29
N PHE A 13 7.87 -26.35 1.84
CA PHE A 13 9.29 -26.03 1.90
C PHE A 13 9.61 -25.00 0.82
N TYR A 14 9.50 -23.71 1.18
CA TYR A 14 10.16 -22.65 0.43
C TYR A 14 11.66 -22.67 0.76
N PRO A 15 12.56 -22.47 -0.23
CA PRO A 15 13.98 -22.37 0.05
C PRO A 15 14.26 -21.22 1.04
N PRO A 16 15.20 -21.38 1.98
CA PRO A 16 15.48 -20.39 3.00
C PRO A 16 15.98 -19.11 2.33
N PHE A 17 15.26 -18.01 2.54
CA PHE A 17 15.66 -16.69 2.08
C PHE A 17 16.93 -16.29 2.86
N VAL A 18 18.09 -16.29 2.20
CA VAL A 18 19.37 -15.98 2.83
C VAL A 18 19.45 -14.46 3.05
N PHE A 19 19.21 -14.03 4.29
CA PHE A 19 19.40 -12.64 4.70
C PHE A 19 20.88 -12.37 5.01
N THR A 20 21.42 -11.29 4.43
CA THR A 20 22.69 -10.71 4.89
C THR A 20 22.38 -9.90 6.14
N VAL A 21 23.08 -10.19 7.23
CA VAL A 21 22.80 -9.65 8.55
C VAL A 21 23.95 -8.71 8.93
N ASN A 22 23.64 -7.44 9.20
CA ASN A 22 24.60 -6.36 9.47
C ASN A 22 24.71 -6.01 10.96
N PHE A 23 23.73 -6.37 11.79
CA PHE A 23 23.81 -6.15 13.23
C PHE A 23 24.85 -7.09 13.88
N ASP A 24 25.62 -6.56 14.83
CA ASP A 24 26.52 -7.37 15.65
C ASP A 24 25.74 -8.07 16.77
N TYR A 25 25.33 -9.33 16.51
CA TYR A 25 24.56 -10.13 17.46
C TYR A 25 25.35 -10.55 18.70
N SER A 26 26.67 -10.33 18.75
CA SER A 26 27.43 -10.55 19.99
C SER A 26 27.05 -9.54 21.09
N GLN A 27 26.35 -8.45 20.75
CA GLN A 27 25.77 -7.53 21.71
C GLN A 27 24.64 -8.14 22.55
N PHE A 28 24.06 -9.26 22.12
CA PHE A 28 23.20 -10.07 22.97
C PHE A 28 24.07 -10.93 23.87
N GLU A 29 24.06 -10.65 25.19
CA GLU A 29 24.93 -11.33 26.18
C GLU A 29 24.70 -12.85 26.27
N ASN A 30 23.57 -13.35 25.76
CA ASN A 30 23.20 -14.76 25.78
C ASN A 30 23.09 -15.32 24.35
N GLY A 31 23.76 -16.44 24.08
CA GLY A 31 23.71 -17.16 22.80
C GLY A 31 22.30 -17.65 22.41
N GLU A 32 21.47 -18.03 23.38
CA GLU A 32 20.06 -18.37 23.12
C GLU A 32 19.27 -17.15 22.64
N LEU A 33 19.50 -15.97 23.26
CA LEU A 33 18.85 -14.73 22.88
C LEU A 33 19.29 -14.27 21.48
N GLN A 34 20.58 -14.44 21.15
CA GLN A 34 21.09 -14.24 19.81
C GLN A 34 20.38 -15.13 18.78
N ASN A 35 20.24 -16.43 19.05
CA ASN A 35 19.55 -17.35 18.15
C ASN A 35 18.06 -17.02 18.00
N LYS A 36 17.40 -16.66 19.10
CA LYS A 36 16.00 -16.20 19.13
C LYS A 36 15.80 -14.91 18.35
N ALA A 37 16.74 -13.97 18.43
CA ALA A 37 16.69 -12.72 17.65
C ALA A 37 16.85 -13.00 16.15
N LYS A 38 17.82 -13.84 15.76
CA LYS A 38 18.03 -14.24 14.36
C LYS A 38 16.80 -14.95 13.76
N SER A 39 16.25 -15.93 14.47
CA SER A 39 15.07 -16.67 13.98
C SER A 39 13.83 -15.78 13.90
N THR A 40 13.63 -14.89 14.88
CA THR A 40 12.51 -13.94 14.87
C THR A 40 12.63 -12.95 13.71
N LEU A 41 13.82 -12.44 13.41
CA LEU A 41 14.02 -11.57 12.24
C LEU A 41 13.69 -12.30 10.92
N SER A 42 14.18 -13.53 10.76
CA SER A 42 13.90 -14.33 9.56
C SER A 42 12.40 -14.57 9.38
N ASN A 43 11.71 -14.94 10.46
CA ASN A 43 10.26 -15.18 10.46
C ASN A 43 9.47 -13.89 10.21
N PHE A 44 9.91 -12.78 10.81
CA PHE A 44 9.31 -11.47 10.65
C PHE A 44 9.29 -11.06 9.17
N ILE A 45 10.43 -11.16 8.50
CA ILE A 45 10.53 -10.72 7.10
C ILE A 45 9.72 -11.64 6.17
N GLY A 46 9.68 -12.94 6.44
CA GLY A 46 8.87 -13.88 5.68
C GLY A 46 7.35 -13.67 5.83
N PHE A 47 6.89 -13.23 7.00
CA PHE A 47 5.46 -13.33 7.36
C PHE A 47 4.70 -12.00 7.39
N VAL A 48 5.38 -10.86 7.56
CA VAL A 48 4.77 -9.53 7.77
C VAL A 48 3.76 -9.08 6.68
N ARG A 49 3.68 -9.79 5.56
CA ARG A 49 2.81 -9.43 4.44
C ARG A 49 1.42 -10.10 4.40
N GLN A 50 1.09 -11.09 5.23
CA GLN A 50 -0.08 -11.93 4.91
C GLN A 50 -1.28 -11.90 5.88
N THR A 51 -1.14 -11.73 7.19
CA THR A 51 -2.31 -11.76 8.11
C THR A 51 -2.14 -10.91 9.38
N PHE A 52 -3.27 -10.56 10.02
CA PHE A 52 -3.28 -9.91 11.34
C PHE A 52 -2.71 -10.84 12.43
N ASP A 53 -3.00 -12.14 12.35
CA ASP A 53 -2.47 -13.12 13.30
C ASP A 53 -0.94 -13.25 13.19
N GLY A 54 -0.41 -13.18 11.98
CA GLY A 54 1.03 -13.06 11.75
C GLY A 54 1.66 -11.84 12.40
N LEU A 55 0.98 -10.70 12.29
CA LEU A 55 1.42 -9.47 12.94
C LEU A 55 1.42 -9.60 14.47
N LEU A 56 0.43 -10.30 15.04
CA LEU A 56 0.36 -10.58 16.47
C LEU A 56 1.44 -11.53 16.95
N GLU A 57 1.69 -12.63 16.23
CA GLU A 57 2.75 -13.59 16.55
C GLU A 57 4.13 -12.94 16.52
N ASN A 58 4.39 -12.17 15.48
CA ASN A 58 5.63 -11.39 15.35
C ASN A 58 5.74 -10.32 16.44
N GLY A 59 4.66 -9.60 16.74
CA GLY A 59 4.62 -8.62 17.83
C GLY A 59 4.90 -9.27 19.19
N GLN A 60 4.36 -10.47 19.43
CA GLN A 60 4.62 -11.27 20.63
C GLN A 60 6.09 -11.70 20.73
N ALA A 61 6.66 -12.22 19.64
CA ALA A 61 8.05 -12.67 19.59
C ALA A 61 9.02 -11.50 19.84
N LEU A 62 8.81 -10.37 19.16
CA LEU A 62 9.59 -9.14 19.36
C LEU A 62 9.45 -8.60 20.79
N ASN A 63 8.23 -8.60 21.35
CA ASN A 63 8.02 -8.17 22.72
C ASN A 63 8.68 -9.13 23.74
N SER A 64 8.69 -10.44 23.47
CA SER A 64 9.42 -11.40 24.30
C SER A 64 10.93 -11.14 24.27
N ILE A 65 11.53 -10.90 23.10
CA ILE A 65 12.96 -10.55 23.00
C ILE A 65 13.24 -9.27 23.78
N TYR A 66 12.38 -8.26 23.70
CA TYR A 66 12.53 -7.03 24.47
C TYR A 66 12.54 -7.29 25.99
N GLN A 67 11.61 -8.12 26.49
CA GLN A 67 11.60 -8.50 27.90
C GLN A 67 12.85 -9.29 28.29
N ASP A 68 13.28 -10.24 27.44
CA ASP A 68 14.49 -11.03 27.68
C ASP A 68 15.73 -10.14 27.71
N CYS A 69 15.82 -9.13 26.83
CA CYS A 69 16.93 -8.17 26.84
C CYS A 69 16.99 -7.42 28.19
N ILE A 70 15.85 -6.92 28.67
CA ILE A 70 15.78 -6.18 29.93
C ILE A 70 16.07 -7.06 31.13
N ALA A 71 15.63 -8.33 31.11
CA ALA A 71 15.87 -9.27 32.19
C ALA A 71 17.34 -9.68 32.30
N ASN A 72 18.05 -9.80 31.16
CA ASN A 72 19.40 -10.33 31.12
C ASN A 72 20.51 -9.26 31.14
N SER A 73 20.23 -8.01 30.77
CA SER A 73 21.24 -6.96 30.72
C SER A 73 20.72 -5.59 31.21
N PRO A 74 21.48 -4.85 32.04
CA PRO A 74 21.15 -3.47 32.41
C PRO A 74 21.06 -2.53 31.20
N LYS A 75 21.76 -2.86 30.10
CA LYS A 75 21.73 -2.14 28.83
C LYS A 75 20.74 -2.74 27.83
N GLY A 76 19.98 -3.75 28.22
CA GLY A 76 19.12 -4.54 27.35
C GLY A 76 18.15 -3.73 26.51
N LYS A 77 17.53 -2.69 27.10
CA LYS A 77 16.67 -1.77 26.35
C LYS A 77 17.42 -1.10 25.19
N LYS A 78 18.63 -0.60 25.46
CA LYS A 78 19.47 0.06 24.45
C LYS A 78 19.91 -0.92 23.36
N VAL A 79 20.27 -2.16 23.74
CA VAL A 79 20.62 -3.22 22.78
C VAL A 79 19.45 -3.54 21.87
N PHE A 80 18.25 -3.71 22.43
CA PHE A 80 17.03 -3.96 21.65
C PHE A 80 16.71 -2.79 20.71
N ASP A 81 16.76 -1.56 21.21
CA ASP A 81 16.50 -0.36 20.39
C ASP A 81 17.52 -0.24 19.25
N ASN A 82 18.80 -0.52 19.52
CA ASN A 82 19.86 -0.56 18.50
C ASN A 82 19.63 -1.67 17.47
N TRP A 83 19.24 -2.86 17.91
CA TRP A 83 18.91 -3.98 17.03
C TRP A 83 17.74 -3.65 16.12
N LEU A 84 16.67 -3.08 16.66
CA LEU A 84 15.51 -2.64 15.88
C LEU A 84 15.85 -1.46 14.94
N ALA A 85 16.83 -0.64 15.31
CA ALA A 85 17.34 0.47 14.52
C ALA A 85 18.43 0.07 13.51
N SER A 86 18.85 -1.20 13.49
CA SER A 86 19.82 -1.70 12.53
C SER A 86 19.26 -1.76 11.11
N ASP A 87 20.16 -1.95 10.13
CA ASP A 87 19.81 -2.12 8.73
C ASP A 87 19.17 -3.49 8.45
N ASP A 88 19.28 -4.45 9.38
CA ASP A 88 18.66 -5.78 9.28
C ASP A 88 17.14 -5.70 9.07
N PHE A 89 16.50 -4.72 9.70
CA PHE A 89 15.07 -4.47 9.52
C PHE A 89 14.77 -3.61 8.29
N GLY A 90 15.73 -2.80 7.83
CA GLY A 90 15.56 -1.87 6.70
C GLY A 90 14.24 -1.09 6.76
N ALA A 91 13.48 -1.10 5.66
CA ALA A 91 12.17 -0.45 5.56
C ALA A 91 11.08 -1.08 6.47
N SER A 92 11.27 -2.32 6.94
CA SER A 92 10.31 -3.03 7.78
C SER A 92 10.35 -2.61 9.27
N ARG A 93 11.31 -1.75 9.66
CA ARG A 93 11.45 -1.20 11.01
C ARG A 93 10.16 -0.59 11.54
N TYR A 94 9.45 0.17 10.71
CA TYR A 94 8.16 0.76 11.09
C TYR A 94 7.13 -0.32 11.46
N ILE A 95 7.11 -1.42 10.69
CA ILE A 95 6.18 -2.52 10.92
C ILE A 95 6.53 -3.28 12.20
N ALA A 96 7.82 -3.46 12.50
CA ALA A 96 8.26 -4.13 13.73
C ALA A 96 7.79 -3.35 14.97
N LYS A 97 7.97 -2.01 14.96
CA LYS A 97 7.46 -1.13 16.02
C LYS A 97 5.94 -1.21 16.15
N ALA A 98 5.23 -1.16 15.01
CA ALA A 98 3.78 -1.26 15.00
C ALA A 98 3.28 -2.62 15.52
N ALA A 99 3.95 -3.72 15.17
CA ALA A 99 3.60 -5.07 15.61
C ALA A 99 3.67 -5.20 17.14
N ILE A 100 4.74 -4.70 17.77
CA ILE A 100 4.89 -4.66 19.24
C ILE A 100 3.77 -3.82 19.87
N GLU A 101 3.50 -2.64 19.33
CA GLU A 101 2.44 -1.74 19.81
C GLU A 101 1.06 -2.40 19.74
N ILE A 102 0.74 -3.01 18.59
CA ILE A 102 -0.53 -3.70 18.34
C ILE A 102 -0.68 -4.93 19.25
N TYR A 103 0.37 -5.74 19.42
CA TYR A 103 0.33 -6.90 20.32
C TYR A 103 0.08 -6.47 21.78
N ASN A 104 0.79 -5.45 22.26
CA ASN A 104 0.66 -4.95 23.62
C ASN A 104 -0.72 -4.33 23.90
N TRP A 105 -1.35 -3.73 22.90
CA TRP A 105 -2.73 -3.27 22.98
C TRP A 105 -3.71 -4.45 22.93
N PHE A 106 -3.57 -5.34 21.95
CA PHE A 106 -4.49 -6.45 21.70
C PHE A 106 -4.57 -7.43 22.89
N SER A 107 -3.43 -7.74 23.50
CA SER A 107 -3.34 -8.62 24.68
C SER A 107 -4.09 -8.07 25.90
N LYS A 108 -4.25 -6.76 26.00
CA LYS A 108 -5.00 -6.08 27.08
C LYS A 108 -6.50 -5.98 26.81
N LEU A 109 -6.95 -6.23 25.59
CA LEU A 109 -8.38 -6.19 25.26
C LEU A 109 -9.14 -7.34 25.93
N PRO A 110 -10.42 -7.14 26.30
CA PRO A 110 -11.31 -8.23 26.69
C PRO A 110 -11.38 -9.34 25.64
N LYS A 111 -11.43 -10.62 26.06
CA LYS A 111 -11.49 -11.80 25.16
C LYS A 111 -12.60 -11.72 24.10
N ARG A 112 -13.69 -11.01 24.39
CA ARG A 112 -14.79 -10.79 23.44
C ARG A 112 -14.38 -9.82 22.31
N LEU A 113 -13.69 -8.74 22.65
CA LEU A 113 -13.16 -7.79 21.67
C LEU A 113 -12.00 -8.37 20.89
N GLN A 114 -11.11 -9.15 21.52
CA GLN A 114 -10.04 -9.85 20.81
C GLN A 114 -10.56 -10.73 19.66
N ARG A 115 -11.62 -11.52 19.92
CA ARG A 115 -12.29 -12.33 18.89
C ARG A 115 -12.91 -11.48 17.78
N LEU A 116 -13.56 -10.37 18.15
CA LEU A 116 -14.18 -9.46 17.19
C LEU A 116 -13.13 -8.81 16.28
N VAL A 117 -12.04 -8.31 16.86
CA VAL A 117 -10.91 -7.71 16.12
C VAL A 117 -10.32 -8.75 15.18
N ARG A 118 -9.94 -9.94 15.67
CA ARG A 118 -9.36 -11.01 14.83
C ARG A 118 -10.24 -11.40 13.64
N ALA A 119 -11.56 -11.43 13.81
CA ALA A 119 -12.46 -11.82 12.72
C ALA A 119 -12.55 -10.77 11.60
N ASN A 120 -12.41 -9.49 11.93
CA ASN A 120 -12.78 -8.39 11.03
C ASN A 120 -11.59 -7.57 10.49
N VAL A 121 -10.41 -7.66 11.13
CA VAL A 121 -9.26 -6.82 10.77
C VAL A 121 -8.17 -7.51 9.94
N GLN A 122 -8.38 -8.76 9.52
CA GLN A 122 -7.38 -9.56 8.79
C GLN A 122 -6.80 -8.89 7.53
N LYS A 123 -7.59 -8.03 6.88
CA LYS A 123 -7.22 -7.34 5.63
C LYS A 123 -6.95 -5.83 5.83
N TRP A 124 -6.79 -5.38 7.07
CA TRP A 124 -6.50 -3.99 7.38
C TRP A 124 -5.01 -3.70 7.22
N SER A 125 -4.66 -2.47 6.87
CA SER A 125 -3.26 -2.06 6.81
C SER A 125 -2.67 -1.90 8.22
N VAL A 126 -1.36 -2.14 8.35
CA VAL A 126 -0.64 -1.96 9.63
C VAL A 126 -0.84 -0.55 10.20
N SER A 127 -0.86 0.48 9.35
CA SER A 127 -1.11 1.86 9.79
C SER A 127 -2.52 2.06 10.32
N ALA A 128 -3.54 1.41 9.74
CA ALA A 128 -4.91 1.47 10.27
C ALA A 128 -5.02 0.75 11.62
N LEU A 129 -4.44 -0.45 11.72
CA LEU A 129 -4.37 -1.21 12.98
C LEU A 129 -3.65 -0.45 14.08
N ARG A 130 -2.59 0.28 13.74
CA ARG A 130 -1.87 1.15 14.68
C ARG A 130 -2.67 2.37 15.11
N GLN A 131 -3.61 2.88 14.31
CA GLN A 131 -4.53 3.91 14.81
C GLN A 131 -5.61 3.30 15.72
N LEU A 132 -5.98 2.05 15.46
CA LEU A 132 -6.95 1.32 16.28
C LEU A 132 -6.45 1.12 17.73
N THR A 133 -5.14 1.12 17.98
CA THR A 133 -4.58 1.03 19.33
C THR A 133 -4.82 2.29 20.18
N LYS A 134 -5.23 3.40 19.56
CA LYS A 134 -5.37 4.72 20.18
C LYS A 134 -6.81 5.14 20.45
N VAL A 135 -7.78 4.33 20.04
CA VAL A 135 -9.21 4.60 20.24
C VAL A 135 -9.74 3.90 21.48
N SER A 136 -10.86 4.38 22.00
CA SER A 136 -11.54 3.76 23.15
C SER A 136 -12.04 2.36 22.80
N HIS A 137 -12.21 1.48 23.80
CA HIS A 137 -12.72 0.12 23.57
C HIS A 137 -14.11 0.10 22.93
N ASP A 138 -14.95 1.09 23.23
CA ASP A 138 -16.29 1.21 22.65
C ASP A 138 -16.21 1.58 21.18
N LEU A 139 -15.35 2.54 20.83
CA LEU A 139 -15.13 2.94 19.44
C LEU A 139 -14.45 1.83 18.62
N VAL A 140 -13.54 1.04 19.21
CA VAL A 140 -12.96 -0.16 18.55
C VAL A 140 -14.07 -1.11 18.12
N LYS A 141 -15.06 -1.36 18.98
CA LYS A 141 -16.16 -2.29 18.69
C LYS A 141 -17.00 -1.79 17.50
N GLU A 142 -17.23 -0.49 17.41
CA GLU A 142 -17.98 0.13 16.32
C GLU A 142 -17.18 0.12 15.01
N LEU A 143 -15.95 0.63 15.05
CA LEU A 143 -15.03 0.67 13.92
C LEU A 143 -14.83 -0.71 13.27
N VAL A 144 -14.59 -1.73 14.10
CA VAL A 144 -14.33 -3.08 13.62
C VAL A 144 -15.58 -3.73 13.00
N ARG A 145 -16.78 -3.37 13.45
CA ARG A 145 -18.05 -3.87 12.89
C ARG A 145 -18.42 -3.20 11.57
N SER A 146 -18.04 -1.95 11.37
CA SER A 146 -18.36 -1.20 10.15
C SER A 146 -17.51 -1.60 8.94
N GLY A 147 -16.60 -2.57 9.08
CA GLY A 147 -15.79 -3.10 8.00
C GLY A 147 -14.45 -2.40 7.84
N LYS A 148 -13.78 -2.59 6.70
CA LYS A 148 -12.40 -2.11 6.49
C LYS A 148 -12.33 -0.59 6.54
N LYS A 149 -11.50 -0.05 7.43
CA LYS A 149 -11.22 1.38 7.58
C LYS A 149 -9.77 1.73 7.24
N THR A 150 -9.56 2.93 6.72
CA THR A 150 -8.22 3.50 6.52
C THR A 150 -7.72 4.15 7.80
N ALA A 151 -6.40 4.37 7.90
CA ALA A 151 -5.82 5.08 9.05
C ALA A 151 -6.38 6.50 9.22
N ALA A 152 -6.69 7.19 8.11
CA ALA A 152 -7.28 8.53 8.15
C ALA A 152 -8.70 8.50 8.72
N GLN A 153 -9.54 7.55 8.28
CA GLN A 153 -10.90 7.39 8.78
C GLN A 153 -10.94 7.10 10.29
N ILE A 154 -10.07 6.21 10.77
CA ILE A 154 -9.98 5.89 12.21
C ILE A 154 -9.54 7.12 13.01
N LYS A 155 -8.61 7.91 12.47
CA LYS A 155 -8.14 9.14 13.11
C LYS A 155 -9.28 10.18 13.19
N GLU A 156 -10.05 10.35 12.13
CA GLU A 156 -11.18 11.28 12.09
C GLU A 156 -12.29 10.85 13.09
N GLU A 157 -12.64 9.57 13.14
CA GLU A 157 -13.63 9.05 14.10
C GLU A 157 -13.15 9.21 15.55
N ARG A 158 -11.85 9.06 15.81
CA ARG A 158 -11.23 9.37 17.12
C ARG A 158 -11.40 10.84 17.49
N GLU A 159 -11.08 11.75 16.57
CA GLU A 159 -11.18 13.20 16.83
C GLU A 159 -12.64 13.62 17.07
N LYS A 160 -13.61 12.98 16.40
CA LYS A 160 -15.04 13.16 16.67
C LYS A 160 -15.43 12.68 18.07
N GLU A 161 -15.01 11.48 18.48
CA GLU A 161 -15.26 10.95 19.83
C GLU A 161 -14.67 11.86 20.93
N GLU A 162 -13.44 12.36 20.72
CA GLU A 162 -12.79 13.28 21.66
C GLU A 162 -13.51 14.64 21.72
N GLY A 163 -13.98 15.17 20.57
CA GLY A 163 -14.75 16.41 20.51
C GLY A 163 -16.12 16.33 21.18
N GLU A 164 -16.82 15.20 21.05
CA GLU A 164 -18.12 14.97 21.70
C GLU A 164 -17.99 14.80 23.22
N ARG A 165 -16.96 14.08 23.68
CA ARG A 165 -16.64 13.96 25.12
C ARG A 165 -16.22 15.30 25.73
N GLY A 166 -15.51 16.14 24.98
CA GLY A 166 -15.13 17.49 25.41
C GLY A 166 -16.33 18.43 25.60
N ARG A 167 -17.36 18.33 24.75
CA ARG A 167 -18.58 19.15 24.85
C ARG A 167 -19.58 18.65 25.91
N GLY A 168 -19.52 17.38 26.28
CA GLY A 168 -20.39 16.79 27.31
C GLY A 168 -20.02 17.16 28.76
N GLY A 169 -18.80 17.67 28.99
CA GLY A 169 -18.28 17.97 30.34
C GLY A 169 -18.74 19.29 30.97
N GLU A 170 -19.24 20.26 30.19
CA GLU A 170 -19.58 21.61 30.68
C GLU A 170 -21.09 21.87 30.88
N ARG A 171 -21.97 20.87 30.67
CA ARG A 171 -23.43 21.03 30.84
C ARG A 171 -23.97 20.44 32.15
N GLY A 172 -23.18 20.49 33.22
CA GLY A 172 -23.52 19.88 34.50
C GLY A 172 -23.24 20.76 35.72
N LYS A 173 -23.64 22.04 35.70
CA LYS A 173 -23.87 22.91 36.89
C LYS A 173 -24.19 24.32 36.43
N LEU A 174 -25.47 24.68 36.32
CA LEU A 174 -25.96 26.06 36.43
C LEU A 174 -27.49 25.99 36.58
N ASN A 175 -27.95 25.78 37.81
CA ASN A 175 -29.31 26.11 38.21
C ASN A 175 -29.21 27.24 39.24
N ASN A 176 -30.04 28.27 39.01
CA ASN A 176 -30.45 29.35 39.91
C ASN A 176 -29.45 30.46 40.25
N ILE A 177 -29.59 31.59 39.54
CA ILE A 177 -29.32 32.93 40.08
C ILE A 177 -30.54 33.83 39.74
N PRO A 178 -31.23 34.43 40.73
CA PRO A 178 -32.22 35.49 40.51
C PRO A 178 -31.54 36.84 40.23
N PRO A 179 -32.22 37.81 39.58
CA PRO A 179 -31.61 39.06 39.15
C PRO A 179 -31.35 39.97 40.35
N LEU A 180 -30.09 40.44 40.51
CA LEU A 180 -29.70 41.40 41.52
C LEU A 180 -29.66 42.82 40.95
N SER A 181 -30.57 43.61 41.50
CA SER A 181 -30.56 45.04 41.80
C SER A 181 -29.29 45.83 41.49
N HIS A 182 -29.48 46.88 40.69
CA HIS A 182 -28.58 48.02 40.56
C HIS A 182 -28.30 48.66 41.92
N SER A 183 -27.04 48.68 42.34
CA SER A 183 -26.55 49.61 43.36
C SER A 183 -25.30 50.33 42.84
N SER A 184 -25.42 51.64 42.77
CA SER A 184 -24.40 52.59 42.34
C SER A 184 -23.21 52.55 43.30
N THR A 185 -22.06 52.10 42.80
CA THR A 185 -20.76 52.22 43.47
C THR A 185 -19.84 53.01 42.52
N PRO A 186 -19.02 53.96 42.99
CA PRO A 186 -18.21 54.83 42.13
C PRO A 186 -17.28 54.01 41.21
N PRO A 187 -17.03 54.46 39.96
CA PRO A 187 -16.34 53.67 38.95
C PRO A 187 -14.89 53.42 39.38
N LEU A 188 -14.60 52.16 39.70
CA LEU A 188 -13.27 51.69 40.05
C LEU A 188 -12.45 51.57 38.76
N LEU A 189 -11.31 52.27 38.68
CA LEU A 189 -10.38 52.15 37.56
C LEU A 189 -9.73 50.77 37.61
N THR A 190 -10.21 49.85 36.76
CA THR A 190 -9.68 48.48 36.66
C THR A 190 -9.07 48.22 35.27
N PRO A 191 -8.13 47.27 35.14
CA PRO A 191 -7.65 46.82 33.84
C PRO A 191 -8.81 46.44 32.90
N GLY A 192 -8.78 46.95 31.67
CA GLY A 192 -9.85 46.85 30.68
C GLY A 192 -10.77 48.07 30.60
N THR A 193 -10.69 49.02 31.54
CA THR A 193 -11.54 50.23 31.53
C THR A 193 -11.04 51.25 30.50
N ARG A 194 -11.96 51.82 29.70
CA ARG A 194 -11.66 52.98 28.83
C ARG A 194 -11.61 54.26 29.64
N ILE A 195 -10.56 55.04 29.41
CA ILE A 195 -10.29 56.28 30.13
C ILE A 195 -9.99 57.42 29.16
N VAL A 196 -10.14 58.63 29.68
CA VAL A 196 -9.62 59.87 29.13
C VAL A 196 -8.58 60.41 30.10
N VAL A 197 -7.42 60.78 29.59
CA VAL A 197 -6.36 61.44 30.37
C VAL A 197 -6.77 62.88 30.63
N THR A 198 -7.00 63.26 31.89
CA THR A 198 -7.51 64.60 32.25
C THR A 198 -6.42 65.60 32.59
N LYS A 199 -5.27 65.14 33.09
CA LYS A 199 -4.12 65.99 33.44
C LYS A 199 -2.81 65.25 33.18
N CYS A 200 -2.07 65.67 32.16
CA CYS A 200 -0.74 65.15 31.88
C CYS A 200 0.21 66.26 31.39
N ASP A 201 1.35 66.39 32.05
CA ASP A 201 2.40 67.36 31.69
C ASP A 201 3.14 67.00 30.39
N ARG A 202 2.89 65.80 29.85
CA ARG A 202 3.51 65.28 28.62
C ARG A 202 2.64 65.46 27.36
N GLY A 203 1.59 66.29 27.43
CA GLY A 203 0.76 66.63 26.27
C GLY A 203 -0.36 65.63 25.93
N TRP A 204 -0.52 64.56 26.70
CA TRP A 204 -1.57 63.54 26.47
C TRP A 204 -2.96 63.91 27.01
N THR A 205 -3.13 65.14 27.50
CA THR A 205 -4.42 65.61 28.04
C THR A 205 -5.50 65.58 26.96
N GLY A 206 -6.62 64.90 27.24
CA GLY A 206 -7.72 64.64 26.31
C GLY A 206 -7.57 63.36 25.49
N SER A 207 -6.45 62.65 25.58
CA SER A 207 -6.26 61.38 24.87
C SER A 207 -7.04 60.25 25.51
N THR A 208 -7.67 59.41 24.68
CA THR A 208 -8.38 58.20 25.09
C THR A 208 -7.47 56.98 25.07
N GLY A 209 -7.77 56.00 25.90
CA GLY A 209 -7.04 54.73 25.93
C GLY A 209 -7.67 53.70 26.85
N ILE A 210 -7.03 52.55 26.94
CA ILE A 210 -7.47 51.42 27.77
C ILE A 210 -6.42 51.13 28.85
N ILE A 211 -6.85 50.95 30.10
CA ILE A 211 -5.97 50.49 31.17
C ILE A 211 -5.59 49.03 30.89
N MET A 212 -4.29 48.75 30.75
CA MET A 212 -3.79 47.40 30.49
C MET A 212 -3.45 46.65 31.77
N SER A 213 -2.89 47.35 32.77
CA SER A 213 -2.44 46.76 34.03
C SER A 213 -2.19 47.82 35.08
N GLU A 214 -2.29 47.45 36.36
CA GLU A 214 -1.95 48.28 37.50
C GLU A 214 -0.56 47.92 38.05
N TRP A 215 0.24 48.91 38.42
CA TRP A 215 1.55 48.74 39.04
C TRP A 215 1.69 49.73 40.21
N LYS A 216 1.78 49.22 41.44
CA LYS A 216 1.97 50.01 42.68
C LYS A 216 1.00 51.20 42.82
N GLY A 217 -0.25 51.05 42.40
CA GLY A 217 -1.27 52.09 42.45
C GLY A 217 -1.28 53.07 41.26
N ASP A 218 -0.36 52.91 40.30
CA ASP A 218 -0.37 53.62 39.02
C ASP A 218 -0.85 52.68 37.89
N PHE A 219 -1.31 53.25 36.78
CA PHE A 219 -1.95 52.51 35.69
C PHE A 219 -1.18 52.62 34.39
N TRP A 220 -0.82 51.47 33.80
CA TRP A 220 -0.29 51.42 32.43
C TRP A 220 -1.46 51.50 31.45
N VAL A 221 -1.49 52.57 30.66
CA VAL A 221 -2.51 52.84 29.66
C VAL A 221 -1.92 52.72 28.27
N LEU A 222 -2.64 52.00 27.40
CA LEU A 222 -2.40 52.03 25.96
C LEU A 222 -3.31 53.09 25.34
N LEU A 223 -2.72 54.16 24.81
CA LEU A 223 -3.47 55.29 24.23
C LEU A 223 -3.82 55.00 22.77
N ASP A 224 -5.05 55.35 22.36
CA ASP A 224 -5.56 55.09 21.02
C ASP A 224 -4.68 55.75 19.94
N HIS A 225 -4.18 56.96 20.21
CA HIS A 225 -3.29 57.70 19.30
C HIS A 225 -1.95 56.99 19.05
N VAL A 226 -1.46 56.23 20.02
CA VAL A 226 -0.20 55.47 19.90
C VAL A 226 -0.44 54.22 19.05
N VAL A 227 -1.59 53.57 19.23
CA VAL A 227 -2.02 52.42 18.43
C VAL A 227 -2.27 52.81 16.97
N THR A 228 -2.90 53.95 16.70
CA THR A 228 -3.13 54.42 15.32
C THR A 228 -1.83 54.77 14.59
N GLN A 229 -0.77 55.09 15.33
CA GLN A 229 0.58 55.29 14.78
C GLN A 229 1.38 53.98 14.63
N GLY A 230 0.77 52.82 14.91
CA GLY A 230 1.41 51.50 14.81
C GLY A 230 2.42 51.22 15.93
N MET A 231 2.38 51.99 17.02
CA MET A 231 3.25 51.80 18.18
C MET A 231 2.49 51.06 19.30
N GLU A 232 3.19 50.17 20.02
CA GLU A 232 2.62 49.44 21.17
C GLU A 232 3.08 50.00 22.53
N SER A 233 3.62 51.23 22.55
CA SER A 233 4.19 51.81 23.76
C SER A 233 3.10 52.14 24.80
N LYS A 234 3.28 51.65 26.03
CA LYS A 234 2.38 51.90 27.16
C LYS A 234 2.89 53.10 27.94
N GLN A 235 1.98 53.95 28.42
CA GLN A 235 2.30 55.11 29.23
C GLN A 235 1.75 54.93 30.64
N LEU A 236 2.54 55.29 31.66
CA LEU A 236 2.16 55.16 33.07
C LEU A 236 1.48 56.43 33.55
N PHE A 237 0.29 56.29 34.15
CA PHE A 237 -0.50 57.39 34.68
C PHE A 237 -0.91 57.14 36.13
N LYS A 238 -0.97 58.21 36.91
CA LYS A 238 -1.48 58.18 38.28
C LYS A 238 -3.02 58.19 38.28
N PRO A 239 -3.70 57.66 39.32
CA PRO A 239 -5.17 57.57 39.35
C PRO A 239 -5.90 58.89 39.09
N HIS A 240 -5.39 60.00 39.63
CA HIS A 240 -6.00 61.33 39.49
C HIS A 240 -5.82 61.96 38.09
N GLN A 241 -5.00 61.35 37.23
CA GLN A 241 -4.78 61.80 35.85
C GLN A 241 -5.75 61.14 34.87
N LEU A 242 -6.55 60.17 35.32
CA LEU A 242 -7.46 59.37 34.50
C LEU A 242 -8.90 59.61 34.93
N GLN A 243 -9.81 59.68 33.96
CA GLN A 243 -11.24 59.58 34.21
C GLN A 243 -11.87 58.55 33.28
N PRO A 244 -12.86 57.75 33.73
CA PRO A 244 -13.60 56.86 32.85
C PRO A 244 -14.25 57.65 31.72
N GLU A 245 -14.11 57.15 30.49
CA GLU A 245 -14.73 57.75 29.32
C GLU A 245 -16.26 57.69 29.46
N SER A 246 -16.86 58.80 29.89
CA SER A 246 -18.31 58.95 29.95
C SER A 246 -18.77 59.38 28.56
N GLN A 247 -19.53 58.51 27.87
CA GLN A 247 -20.14 58.79 26.57
C GLN A 247 -20.99 60.07 26.65
N LYS A 248 -20.39 61.21 26.30
CA LYS A 248 -21.09 62.47 26.08
C LYS A 248 -21.23 62.66 24.57
N THR A 249 -22.42 62.39 24.07
CA THR A 249 -22.92 62.81 22.77
C THR A 249 -22.91 64.33 22.68
N VAL A 250 -21.83 64.89 22.13
CA VAL A 250 -21.76 66.33 21.82
C VAL A 250 -22.34 66.53 20.41
N ILE A 251 -23.62 66.87 20.36
CA ILE A 251 -24.26 67.43 19.17
C ILE A 251 -23.76 68.87 19.03
N LYS A 252 -23.13 69.19 17.90
CA LYS A 252 -22.94 70.57 17.43
C LYS A 252 -23.22 70.63 15.92
N PRO A 253 -24.10 71.53 15.44
CA PRO A 253 -24.66 71.45 14.10
C PRO A 253 -23.86 72.28 13.08
N THR A 254 -23.53 71.71 11.92
CA THR A 254 -23.38 72.48 10.66
C THR A 254 -23.27 71.56 9.43
N SER A 255 -24.05 71.91 8.40
CA SER A 255 -23.94 71.55 6.96
C SER A 255 -24.60 70.25 6.47
N PRO A 256 -25.45 70.31 5.42
CA PRO A 256 -26.11 69.14 4.86
C PRO A 256 -25.12 68.37 3.98
N LYS A 257 -24.28 67.56 4.60
CA LYS A 257 -23.79 66.36 3.92
C LYS A 257 -25.01 65.46 3.78
N HIS A 258 -25.25 64.93 2.58
CA HIS A 258 -26.20 63.84 2.36
C HIS A 258 -25.80 62.68 3.28
N MET A 259 -26.36 62.67 4.48
CA MET A 259 -26.15 61.60 5.45
C MET A 259 -27.09 60.50 5.03
N PHE A 260 -26.52 59.38 4.60
CA PHE A 260 -27.27 58.17 4.34
C PHE A 260 -28.14 57.87 5.56
N SER A 261 -29.41 57.56 5.34
CA SER A 261 -30.27 57.12 6.45
C SER A 261 -29.68 55.87 7.08
N ALA A 262 -29.98 55.59 8.35
CA ALA A 262 -29.48 54.38 9.01
C ALA A 262 -29.80 53.11 8.20
N ALA A 263 -30.97 53.07 7.56
CA ALA A 263 -31.38 51.99 6.67
C ALA A 263 -30.54 51.92 5.37
N GLU A 264 -30.12 53.05 4.81
CA GLU A 264 -29.25 53.08 3.63
C GLU A 264 -27.82 52.64 3.96
N VAL A 265 -27.32 52.96 5.15
CA VAL A 265 -26.03 52.48 5.64
C VAL A 265 -26.09 50.96 5.88
N GLU A 266 -27.14 50.46 6.52
CA GLU A 266 -27.35 49.03 6.72
C GLU A 266 -27.46 48.27 5.40
N ASN A 267 -28.21 48.79 4.42
CA ASN A 267 -28.29 48.19 3.08
C ASN A 267 -26.93 48.16 2.37
N LYS A 268 -26.14 49.23 2.45
CA LYS A 268 -24.79 49.26 1.86
C LYS A 268 -23.82 48.30 2.56
N ILE A 269 -23.94 48.13 3.87
CA ILE A 269 -23.15 47.14 4.62
C ILE A 269 -23.55 45.73 4.19
N ALA A 270 -24.85 45.45 4.06
CA ALA A 270 -25.34 44.15 3.61
C ALA A 270 -24.88 43.83 2.18
N GLU A 271 -24.94 44.80 1.26
CA GLU A 271 -24.47 44.66 -0.12
C GLU A 271 -22.96 44.42 -0.19
N ALA A 272 -22.17 45.18 0.57
CA ALA A 272 -20.71 45.01 0.64
C ALA A 272 -20.31 43.64 1.22
N LEU A 273 -21.03 43.16 2.24
CA LEU A 273 -20.82 41.82 2.79
C LEU A 273 -21.19 40.73 1.79
N ALA A 274 -22.32 40.87 1.08
CA ALA A 274 -22.74 39.91 0.05
C ALA A 274 -21.77 39.85 -1.14
N GLN A 275 -21.19 41.00 -1.53
CA GLN A 275 -20.17 41.07 -2.57
C GLN A 275 -18.87 40.37 -2.12
N ARG A 276 -18.43 40.63 -0.88
CA ARG A 276 -17.23 39.98 -0.31
C ARG A 276 -17.38 38.46 -0.18
N GLU A 277 -18.56 37.97 0.20
CA GLU A 277 -18.79 36.52 0.25
C GLU A 277 -18.78 35.91 -1.16
N ARG A 278 -19.35 36.59 -2.17
CA ARG A 278 -19.25 36.14 -3.56
C ARG A 278 -17.80 36.03 -4.03
N GLU A 279 -17.01 37.08 -3.83
CA GLU A 279 -15.58 37.09 -4.18
C GLU A 279 -14.80 35.98 -3.43
N ARG A 280 -15.08 35.78 -2.14
CA ARG A 280 -14.46 34.69 -1.36
C ARG A 280 -14.82 33.32 -1.95
N THR A 281 -16.08 33.09 -2.30
CA THR A 281 -16.51 31.80 -2.88
C THR A 281 -15.88 31.56 -4.25
N GLU A 282 -15.71 32.60 -5.07
CA GLU A 282 -15.04 32.50 -6.37
C GLU A 282 -13.54 32.22 -6.22
N GLU A 283 -12.86 32.89 -5.30
CA GLU A 283 -11.44 32.63 -4.97
C GLU A 283 -11.24 31.20 -4.42
N GLU A 284 -12.12 30.73 -3.54
CA GLU A 284 -12.08 29.37 -3.01
C GLU A 284 -12.29 28.34 -4.14
N LEU A 285 -13.24 28.57 -5.04
CA LEU A 285 -13.48 27.70 -6.19
C LEU A 285 -12.26 27.68 -7.13
N GLY A 286 -11.63 28.82 -7.38
CA GLY A 286 -10.37 28.90 -8.13
C GLY A 286 -9.26 28.05 -7.50
N LYS A 287 -9.06 28.17 -6.19
CA LYS A 287 -8.08 27.34 -5.45
C LYS A 287 -8.41 25.85 -5.53
N PHE A 288 -9.67 25.47 -5.44
CA PHE A 288 -10.08 24.06 -5.57
C PHE A 288 -9.76 23.50 -6.96
N VAL A 289 -9.95 24.28 -8.02
CA VAL A 289 -9.61 23.86 -9.39
C VAL A 289 -8.10 23.69 -9.54
N GLU A 290 -7.30 24.65 -9.07
CA GLU A 290 -5.83 24.56 -9.12
C GLU A 290 -5.30 23.34 -8.35
N ILE A 291 -5.81 23.10 -7.14
CA ILE A 291 -5.43 21.93 -6.33
C ILE A 291 -5.81 20.63 -7.04
N ARG A 292 -7.01 20.56 -7.63
CA ARG A 292 -7.47 19.38 -8.34
C ARG A 292 -6.60 19.09 -9.55
N ASP A 293 -6.29 20.11 -10.34
CA ASP A 293 -5.51 19.95 -11.57
C ASP A 293 -4.05 19.59 -11.24
N ALA A 294 -3.46 20.20 -10.21
CA ALA A 294 -2.14 19.81 -9.70
C ALA A 294 -2.12 18.36 -9.16
N ALA A 295 -3.18 17.94 -8.47
CA ALA A 295 -3.31 16.56 -7.98
C ALA A 295 -3.45 15.56 -9.13
N LEU A 296 -4.17 15.91 -10.20
CA LEU A 296 -4.30 15.07 -11.39
C LEU A 296 -2.96 14.90 -12.11
N GLU A 297 -2.20 15.99 -12.30
CA GLU A 297 -0.88 15.89 -12.92
C GLU A 297 0.11 15.08 -12.08
N ALA A 298 0.13 15.27 -10.75
CA ALA A 298 0.94 14.44 -9.87
C ALA A 298 0.56 12.95 -9.94
N ALA A 299 -0.75 12.64 -10.02
CA ALA A 299 -1.23 11.27 -10.16
C ALA A 299 -0.82 10.66 -11.51
N LYS A 300 -0.85 11.42 -12.60
CA LYS A 300 -0.40 10.96 -13.92
C LYS A 300 1.09 10.64 -13.93
N GLU A 301 1.92 11.50 -13.32
CA GLU A 301 3.36 11.26 -13.19
C GLU A 301 3.64 9.99 -12.38
N GLU A 302 2.95 9.80 -11.25
CA GLU A 302 3.10 8.61 -10.42
C GLU A 302 2.66 7.33 -11.16
N ILE A 303 1.54 7.38 -11.88
CA ILE A 303 1.07 6.26 -12.72
C ILE A 303 2.06 5.95 -13.84
N SER A 304 2.63 6.98 -14.49
CA SER A 304 3.64 6.82 -15.54
C SER A 304 4.93 6.18 -15.00
N ALA A 305 5.42 6.65 -13.86
CA ALA A 305 6.55 6.06 -13.16
C ALA A 305 6.29 4.60 -12.75
N ALA A 306 5.10 4.32 -12.21
CA ALA A 306 4.69 2.96 -11.84
C ALA A 306 4.62 2.02 -13.05
N LYS A 307 4.06 2.48 -14.18
CA LYS A 307 4.02 1.72 -15.44
C LYS A 307 5.42 1.42 -15.96
N LYS A 308 6.33 2.41 -15.94
CA LYS A 308 7.72 2.23 -16.36
C LYS A 308 8.45 1.20 -15.49
N HIS A 309 8.27 1.28 -14.17
CA HIS A 309 8.86 0.32 -13.23
C HIS A 309 8.28 -1.10 -13.44
N ALA A 310 6.97 -1.23 -13.66
CA ALA A 310 6.34 -2.51 -13.95
C ALA A 310 6.89 -3.14 -15.25
N ALA A 311 7.06 -2.34 -16.31
CA ALA A 311 7.66 -2.82 -17.56
C ALA A 311 9.11 -3.28 -17.39
N GLN A 312 9.91 -2.54 -16.62
CA GLN A 312 11.29 -2.94 -16.29
C GLN A 312 11.33 -4.25 -15.50
N MET A 313 10.40 -4.44 -14.56
CA MET A 313 10.29 -5.66 -13.77
C MET A 313 9.91 -6.87 -14.64
N GLU A 314 8.98 -6.71 -15.59
CA GLU A 314 8.62 -7.80 -16.51
C GLU A 314 9.80 -8.17 -17.42
N GLN A 315 10.56 -7.18 -17.90
CA GLN A 315 11.76 -7.45 -18.68
C GLN A 315 12.83 -8.19 -17.86
N ALA A 316 13.03 -7.79 -16.60
CA ALA A 316 13.98 -8.46 -15.71
C ALA A 316 13.56 -9.91 -15.41
N LYS A 317 12.26 -10.14 -15.19
CA LYS A 317 11.68 -11.47 -15.00
C LYS A 317 11.87 -12.34 -16.24
N GLN A 318 11.63 -11.81 -17.43
CA GLN A 318 11.82 -12.55 -18.68
C GLN A 318 13.27 -13.00 -18.87
N LYS A 319 14.24 -12.11 -18.59
CA LYS A 319 15.67 -12.47 -18.60
C LYS A 319 16.00 -13.56 -17.59
N LEU A 320 15.40 -13.52 -16.40
CA LEU A 320 15.61 -14.53 -15.38
C LEU A 320 15.06 -15.90 -15.81
N ILE A 321 13.90 -15.92 -16.48
CA ILE A 321 13.30 -17.14 -17.04
C ILE A 321 14.21 -17.73 -18.12
N GLU A 322 14.75 -16.90 -19.02
CA GLU A 322 15.69 -17.35 -20.05
C GLU A 322 16.97 -17.95 -19.43
N GLN A 323 17.51 -17.33 -18.38
CA GLN A 323 18.66 -17.87 -17.65
C GLN A 323 18.34 -19.20 -16.96
N LEU A 324 17.13 -19.34 -16.40
CA LEU A 324 16.71 -20.57 -15.74
C LEU A 324 16.57 -21.71 -16.75
N ILE A 325 15.95 -21.46 -17.91
CA ILE A 325 15.86 -22.43 -19.01
C ILE A 325 17.26 -22.85 -19.49
N ALA A 326 18.19 -21.90 -19.64
CA ALA A 326 19.56 -22.22 -20.02
C ALA A 326 20.25 -23.12 -18.98
N LYS A 327 20.04 -22.87 -17.69
CA LYS A 327 20.60 -23.68 -16.60
C LYS A 327 19.95 -25.06 -16.50
N ASP A 328 18.65 -25.18 -16.74
CA ASP A 328 17.98 -26.48 -16.81
C ASP A 328 18.51 -27.32 -17.98
N ASN A 329 18.74 -26.72 -19.15
CA ASN A 329 19.35 -27.41 -20.28
C ASN A 329 20.79 -27.87 -19.97
N GLU A 330 21.59 -27.06 -19.26
CA GLU A 330 22.92 -27.48 -18.79
C GLU A 330 22.83 -28.66 -17.82
N LEU A 331 21.87 -28.65 -16.90
CA LEU A 331 21.65 -29.75 -15.95
C LEU A 331 21.22 -31.05 -16.65
N ASP A 332 20.33 -30.97 -17.63
CA ASP A 332 19.92 -32.13 -18.41
C ASP A 332 21.07 -32.69 -19.25
N HIS A 333 21.93 -31.82 -19.79
CA HIS A 333 23.16 -32.26 -20.46
C HIS A 333 24.10 -33.00 -19.49
N VAL A 334 24.32 -32.47 -18.28
CA VAL A 334 25.16 -33.12 -17.26
C VAL A 334 24.56 -34.47 -16.81
N ARG A 335 23.23 -34.56 -16.68
CA ARG A 335 22.55 -35.84 -16.40
C ARG A 335 22.79 -36.86 -17.51
N GLY A 336 22.67 -36.46 -18.77
CA GLY A 336 22.97 -37.34 -19.91
C GLY A 336 24.42 -37.84 -19.91
N LEU A 337 25.38 -36.97 -19.58
CA LEU A 337 26.79 -37.37 -19.43
C LEU A 337 27.00 -38.36 -18.27
N LEU A 338 26.26 -38.21 -17.16
CA LEU A 338 26.33 -39.13 -16.03
C LEU A 338 25.81 -40.52 -16.39
N GLU A 339 24.69 -40.59 -17.12
CA GLU A 339 24.14 -41.85 -17.64
C GLU A 339 25.11 -42.52 -18.63
N GLU A 340 25.73 -41.75 -19.52
CA GLU A 340 26.74 -42.28 -20.44
C GLU A 340 27.97 -42.80 -19.70
N ASN A 341 28.43 -42.08 -18.68
CA ASN A 341 29.57 -42.50 -17.88
C ASN A 341 29.27 -43.80 -17.11
N GLN A 342 28.08 -43.93 -16.52
CA GLN A 342 27.63 -45.19 -15.92
C GLN A 342 27.58 -46.35 -16.92
N ARG A 343 27.10 -46.10 -18.15
CA ARG A 343 27.08 -47.11 -19.22
C ARG A 343 28.50 -47.54 -19.61
N LEU A 344 29.44 -46.60 -19.67
CA LEU A 344 30.84 -46.88 -19.97
C LEU A 344 31.50 -47.67 -18.84
N GLU A 345 31.25 -47.33 -17.58
CA GLU A 345 31.74 -48.09 -16.41
C GLU A 345 31.24 -49.53 -16.42
N GLN A 346 29.94 -49.75 -16.68
CA GLN A 346 29.37 -51.11 -16.82
C GLN A 346 30.05 -51.89 -17.95
N ARG A 347 30.24 -51.25 -19.11
CA ARG A 347 30.90 -51.90 -20.25
C ARG A 347 32.36 -52.22 -19.96
N ILE A 348 33.08 -51.37 -19.23
CA ILE A 348 34.45 -51.64 -18.79
C ILE A 348 34.46 -52.86 -17.87
N GLN A 349 33.56 -52.92 -16.88
CA GLN A 349 33.46 -54.07 -15.97
C GLN A 349 33.14 -55.38 -16.73
N ASP A 350 32.21 -55.33 -17.69
CA ASP A 350 31.88 -56.49 -18.52
C ASP A 350 33.06 -56.94 -19.39
N LEU A 351 33.83 -55.99 -19.94
CA LEU A 351 35.03 -56.27 -20.72
C LEU A 351 36.16 -56.83 -19.85
N GLU A 352 36.39 -56.27 -18.66
CA GLU A 352 37.37 -56.76 -17.69
C GLU A 352 37.03 -58.19 -17.25
N LYS A 353 35.76 -58.46 -16.94
CA LYS A 353 35.29 -59.80 -16.60
C LYS A 353 35.44 -60.77 -17.77
N SER A 354 35.03 -60.37 -18.97
CA SER A 354 35.19 -61.19 -20.19
C SER A 354 36.66 -61.50 -20.49
N LEU A 355 37.56 -60.55 -20.23
CA LEU A 355 38.99 -60.73 -20.39
C LEU A 355 39.53 -61.72 -19.34
N GLU A 356 39.10 -61.61 -18.08
CA GLU A 356 39.49 -62.54 -17.01
C GLU A 356 38.97 -63.96 -17.28
N ASP A 357 37.70 -64.09 -17.67
CA ASP A 357 37.08 -65.38 -18.03
C ASP A 357 37.75 -65.99 -19.27
N SER A 358 38.03 -65.19 -20.32
CA SER A 358 38.76 -65.68 -21.50
C SER A 358 40.19 -66.12 -21.16
N ASN A 359 40.85 -65.48 -20.19
CA ASN A 359 42.17 -65.88 -19.74
C ASN A 359 42.12 -67.21 -18.95
N ARG A 360 41.05 -67.43 -18.16
CA ARG A 360 40.77 -68.69 -17.47
C ARG A 360 40.40 -69.82 -18.44
N ASP A 361 39.58 -69.52 -19.45
CA ASP A 361 39.09 -70.49 -20.44
C ASP A 361 40.13 -70.84 -21.51
N SER A 362 41.13 -69.97 -21.72
CA SER A 362 42.27 -70.23 -22.63
C SER A 362 43.15 -71.40 -22.19
N TRP A 363 43.09 -71.83 -20.92
CA TRP A 363 43.85 -72.99 -20.43
C TRP A 363 43.06 -74.30 -20.42
N GLY A 364 41.75 -74.27 -20.70
CA GLY A 364 40.85 -75.40 -20.42
C GLY A 364 40.01 -75.94 -21.58
N ASN A 365 40.15 -75.41 -22.81
CA ASN A 365 39.22 -75.80 -23.88
C ASN A 365 39.64 -77.09 -24.61
N THR A 366 39.31 -78.24 -24.00
CA THR A 366 39.45 -79.58 -24.62
C THR A 366 38.11 -80.33 -24.76
N PHE A 367 36.93 -79.70 -24.82
CA PHE A 367 35.67 -80.47 -25.01
C PHE A 367 34.53 -79.71 -25.73
N ASN A 368 34.69 -79.46 -27.04
CA ASN A 368 33.82 -78.58 -27.83
C ASN A 368 32.65 -79.27 -28.60
N LYS A 369 31.77 -80.04 -27.95
CA LYS A 369 30.47 -80.44 -28.59
C LYS A 369 29.28 -80.51 -27.62
N GLN A 370 29.50 -80.91 -26.36
CA GLN A 370 28.42 -80.96 -25.37
C GLN A 370 28.10 -79.58 -24.79
N ALA A 371 29.11 -78.72 -24.61
CA ALA A 371 28.92 -77.34 -24.16
C ALA A 371 28.03 -76.53 -25.11
N ALA A 372 28.28 -76.61 -26.43
CA ALA A 372 27.45 -75.94 -27.45
C ALA A 372 25.97 -76.38 -27.40
N LYS A 373 25.71 -77.66 -27.10
CA LYS A 373 24.33 -78.20 -27.03
C LYS A 373 23.57 -77.72 -25.80
N VAL A 374 24.25 -77.57 -24.65
CA VAL A 374 23.67 -77.03 -23.41
C VAL A 374 23.43 -75.52 -23.54
N VAL A 375 24.36 -74.80 -24.16
CA VAL A 375 24.23 -73.36 -24.42
C VAL A 375 23.07 -73.07 -25.37
N ASN A 376 22.92 -73.80 -26.48
CA ASN A 376 21.77 -73.64 -27.38
C ASN A 376 20.43 -73.91 -26.67
N LYS A 377 20.35 -74.93 -25.82
CA LYS A 377 19.13 -75.25 -25.07
C LYS A 377 18.77 -74.19 -24.02
N ASN A 378 19.76 -73.55 -23.40
CA ASN A 378 19.52 -72.45 -22.46
C ASN A 378 19.20 -71.14 -23.19
N LEU A 379 19.79 -70.89 -24.36
CA LEU A 379 19.43 -69.77 -25.23
C LEU A 379 17.97 -69.88 -25.70
N GLU A 380 17.53 -71.04 -26.18
CA GLU A 380 16.13 -71.27 -26.58
C GLU A 380 15.16 -70.99 -25.42
N LYS A 381 15.46 -71.48 -24.21
CA LYS A 381 14.64 -71.23 -23.01
C LYS A 381 14.54 -69.75 -22.61
N THR A 382 15.52 -68.94 -22.98
CA THR A 382 15.59 -67.53 -22.57
C THR A 382 15.03 -66.60 -23.65
N ILE A 383 15.17 -66.97 -24.93
CA ILE A 383 14.68 -66.20 -26.07
C ILE A 383 13.15 -66.21 -26.13
N GLU A 384 12.51 -67.34 -25.83
CA GLU A 384 11.06 -67.48 -25.98
C GLU A 384 10.25 -66.53 -25.06
N PRO A 385 10.56 -66.39 -23.75
CA PRO A 385 9.90 -65.39 -22.90
C PRO A 385 10.19 -63.95 -23.31
N LEU A 386 11.41 -63.68 -23.79
CA LEU A 386 11.80 -62.34 -24.26
C LEU A 386 11.03 -61.94 -25.52
N MET A 387 10.82 -62.87 -26.46
CA MET A 387 9.99 -62.62 -27.64
C MET A 387 8.54 -62.36 -27.26
N SER A 388 7.98 -63.12 -26.30
CA SER A 388 6.63 -62.86 -25.79
C SER A 388 6.50 -61.47 -25.14
N GLU A 389 7.53 -61.01 -24.41
CA GLU A 389 7.51 -59.68 -23.79
C GLU A 389 7.66 -58.55 -24.81
N VAL A 390 8.50 -58.74 -25.83
CA VAL A 390 8.61 -57.79 -26.96
C VAL A 390 7.28 -57.69 -27.71
N GLU A 391 6.63 -58.81 -27.99
CA GLU A 391 5.32 -58.82 -28.64
C GLU A 391 4.24 -58.12 -27.79
N ARG A 392 4.26 -58.35 -26.46
CA ARG A 392 3.38 -57.66 -25.53
C ARG A 392 3.61 -56.14 -25.54
N LEU A 393 4.86 -55.68 -25.49
CA LEU A 393 5.19 -54.26 -25.51
C LEU A 393 4.82 -53.61 -26.85
N ASN A 394 5.01 -54.31 -27.96
CA ASN A 394 4.63 -53.83 -29.28
C ASN A 394 3.11 -53.61 -29.39
N ASN A 395 2.31 -54.52 -28.82
CA ASN A 395 0.86 -54.37 -28.74
C ASN A 395 0.43 -53.15 -27.90
N VAL A 396 1.13 -52.88 -26.79
CA VAL A 396 0.85 -51.69 -25.94
C VAL A 396 1.18 -50.39 -26.69
N LEU A 397 2.30 -50.34 -27.41
CA LEU A 397 2.67 -49.16 -28.20
C LEU A 397 1.65 -48.89 -29.30
N SER A 398 1.22 -49.92 -30.03
CA SER A 398 0.19 -49.79 -31.06
C SER A 398 -1.13 -49.23 -30.50
N GLN A 399 -1.54 -49.67 -29.29
CA GLN A 399 -2.73 -49.14 -28.62
C GLN A 399 -2.57 -47.65 -28.25
N ARG A 400 -1.40 -47.24 -27.76
CA ARG A 400 -1.11 -45.84 -27.40
C ARG A 400 -1.06 -44.91 -28.61
N GLU A 401 -0.52 -45.37 -29.74
CA GLU A 401 -0.53 -44.62 -30.99
C GLU A 401 -1.95 -44.39 -31.50
N GLN A 402 -2.84 -45.38 -31.35
CA GLN A 402 -4.25 -45.25 -31.70
C GLN A 402 -4.95 -44.20 -30.82
N GLU A 403 -4.74 -44.24 -29.49
CA GLU A 403 -5.26 -43.23 -28.55
C GLU A 403 -4.78 -41.81 -28.90
N LEU A 404 -3.50 -41.64 -29.25
CA LEU A 404 -2.94 -40.35 -29.67
C LEU A 404 -3.60 -39.84 -30.94
N THR A 405 -3.85 -40.72 -31.90
CA THR A 405 -4.49 -40.36 -33.18
C THR A 405 -5.94 -39.90 -32.96
N GLU A 406 -6.67 -40.56 -32.06
CA GLU A 406 -8.04 -40.18 -31.67
C GLU A 406 -8.06 -38.81 -30.96
N LEU A 407 -7.14 -38.56 -30.04
CA LEU A 407 -7.02 -37.28 -29.35
C LEU A 407 -6.67 -36.14 -30.30
N GLN A 408 -5.76 -36.37 -31.25
CA GLN A 408 -5.42 -35.39 -32.29
C GLN A 408 -6.62 -35.08 -33.18
N ALA A 409 -7.40 -36.09 -33.56
CA ALA A 409 -8.63 -35.89 -34.34
C ALA A 409 -9.69 -35.09 -33.54
N HIS A 410 -9.82 -35.34 -32.24
CA HIS A 410 -10.73 -34.60 -31.37
C HIS A 410 -10.31 -33.12 -31.22
N SER A 411 -9.02 -32.88 -31.01
CA SER A 411 -8.46 -31.52 -30.94
C SER A 411 -8.67 -30.75 -32.25
N ARG A 412 -8.50 -31.41 -33.40
CA ARG A 412 -8.71 -30.79 -34.72
C ARG A 412 -10.18 -30.38 -34.93
N LYS A 413 -11.13 -31.24 -34.54
CA LYS A 413 -12.56 -30.92 -34.58
C LYS A 413 -12.93 -29.75 -33.68
N GLN A 414 -12.41 -29.69 -32.45
CA GLN A 414 -12.63 -28.53 -31.57
C GLN A 414 -12.08 -27.24 -32.18
N GLN A 415 -10.93 -27.30 -32.85
CA GLN A 415 -10.34 -26.13 -33.49
C GLN A 415 -11.15 -25.68 -34.72
N GLU A 416 -11.71 -26.61 -35.49
CA GLU A 416 -12.64 -26.33 -36.60
C GLU A 416 -13.97 -25.72 -36.10
N GLU A 417 -14.53 -26.22 -35.00
CA GLU A 417 -15.73 -25.65 -34.36
C GLU A 417 -15.49 -24.23 -33.82
N LEU A 418 -14.30 -23.96 -33.26
CA LEU A 418 -13.91 -22.62 -32.83
C LEU A 418 -13.77 -21.64 -34.01
N GLN A 419 -13.26 -22.11 -35.15
CA GLN A 419 -13.15 -21.28 -36.37
C GLN A 419 -14.50 -21.00 -37.02
N GLN A 420 -15.45 -21.95 -36.98
CA GLN A 420 -16.82 -21.73 -37.48
C GLN A 420 -17.63 -20.76 -36.61
N LYS A 421 -17.31 -20.62 -35.31
CA LYS A 421 -18.04 -19.73 -34.39
C LYS A 421 -17.58 -18.27 -34.44
N THR A 422 -16.42 -18.00 -35.04
CA THR A 422 -15.92 -16.64 -35.30
C THR A 422 -16.34 -16.14 -36.68
N ASN A 423 -17.55 -15.60 -36.77
CA ASN A 423 -18.00 -14.71 -37.87
C ASN A 423 -17.28 -13.34 -37.83
N SER A 424 -15.97 -13.33 -37.54
CA SER A 424 -15.16 -12.11 -37.39
C SER A 424 -15.08 -11.29 -38.68
N ASN A 425 -15.33 -11.90 -39.83
CA ASN A 425 -15.38 -11.19 -41.11
C ASN A 425 -16.71 -10.44 -41.32
N SER A 426 -17.82 -10.84 -40.69
CA SER A 426 -19.11 -10.13 -40.84
C SER A 426 -19.05 -8.76 -40.19
N ILE A 427 -18.55 -8.69 -38.95
CA ILE A 427 -18.46 -7.43 -38.19
C ILE A 427 -17.46 -6.48 -38.85
N ILE A 428 -16.36 -7.00 -39.41
CA ILE A 428 -15.33 -6.17 -40.03
C ILE A 428 -15.77 -5.66 -41.41
N ASN A 429 -16.54 -6.45 -42.16
CA ASN A 429 -17.14 -6.00 -43.42
C ASN A 429 -18.20 -4.92 -43.16
N GLU A 430 -19.09 -5.10 -42.18
CA GLU A 430 -20.05 -4.06 -41.76
C GLU A 430 -19.35 -2.79 -41.30
N PHE A 431 -18.25 -2.92 -40.54
CA PHE A 431 -17.44 -1.78 -40.11
C PHE A 431 -16.75 -1.07 -41.28
N GLY A 432 -16.23 -1.83 -42.25
CA GLY A 432 -15.64 -1.29 -43.47
C GLY A 432 -16.65 -0.57 -44.35
N GLU A 433 -17.87 -1.12 -44.49
CA GLU A 433 -18.99 -0.48 -45.19
C GLU A 433 -19.44 0.81 -44.50
N MET A 434 -19.54 0.80 -43.17
CA MET A 434 -19.83 2.02 -42.39
C MET A 434 -18.74 3.07 -42.56
N GLY A 435 -17.47 2.67 -42.49
CA GLY A 435 -16.34 3.57 -42.71
C GLY A 435 -16.32 4.18 -44.11
N GLU A 436 -16.64 3.39 -45.13
CA GLU A 436 -16.78 3.87 -46.51
C GLU A 436 -17.94 4.86 -46.65
N HIS A 437 -19.09 4.55 -46.06
CA HIS A 437 -20.29 5.41 -46.11
C HIS A 437 -20.09 6.73 -45.36
N LEU A 438 -19.37 6.71 -44.23
CA LEU A 438 -19.04 7.90 -43.43
C LEU A 438 -17.83 8.68 -43.97
N GLY A 439 -17.22 8.24 -45.07
CA GLY A 439 -16.11 8.92 -45.72
C GLY A 439 -14.79 8.86 -44.95
N TRP A 440 -14.56 7.79 -44.17
CA TRP A 440 -13.31 7.61 -43.44
C TRP A 440 -12.17 7.29 -44.41
N ASN A 441 -11.22 8.22 -44.53
CA ASN A 441 -10.08 8.09 -45.44
C ASN A 441 -9.33 6.76 -45.24
N GLY A 442 -9.25 5.98 -46.31
CA GLY A 442 -8.59 4.68 -46.34
C GLY A 442 -9.52 3.49 -46.10
N TRP A 443 -10.73 3.67 -45.57
CA TRP A 443 -11.69 2.58 -45.41
C TRP A 443 -12.52 2.31 -46.68
N SER A 444 -12.77 1.02 -46.91
CA SER A 444 -13.69 0.49 -47.91
C SER A 444 -14.40 -0.74 -47.32
N SER A 445 -15.48 -1.17 -47.96
CA SER A 445 -16.14 -2.46 -47.76
C SER A 445 -15.19 -3.67 -47.79
N ARG A 446 -13.99 -3.53 -48.38
CA ARG A 446 -12.96 -4.59 -48.44
C ARG A 446 -11.92 -4.51 -47.34
N GLY A 447 -11.88 -3.44 -46.54
CA GLY A 447 -10.89 -3.22 -45.48
C GLY A 447 -10.24 -1.84 -45.52
N TYR A 448 -9.12 -1.69 -44.81
CA TYR A 448 -8.42 -0.42 -44.60
C TYR A 448 -7.14 -0.33 -45.43
N ARG A 449 -6.98 0.75 -46.19
CA ARG A 449 -5.78 1.10 -46.94
C ARG A 449 -5.01 2.19 -46.19
N THR A 450 -3.78 1.87 -45.82
CA THR A 450 -2.88 2.82 -45.14
C THR A 450 -2.48 3.96 -46.07
N LYS A 451 -1.90 5.02 -45.50
CA LYS A 451 -1.31 6.13 -46.29
C LYS A 451 -0.21 5.67 -47.26
N SER A 452 0.48 4.57 -46.96
CA SER A 452 1.47 3.94 -47.87
C SER A 452 0.82 3.19 -49.04
N GLY A 453 -0.50 3.10 -49.08
CA GLY A 453 -1.26 2.43 -50.13
C GLY A 453 -1.45 0.92 -49.90
N THR A 454 -1.05 0.37 -48.76
CA THR A 454 -1.17 -1.06 -48.47
C THR A 454 -2.59 -1.38 -47.97
N LEU A 455 -3.27 -2.34 -48.62
CA LEU A 455 -4.62 -2.78 -48.21
C LEU A 455 -4.51 -3.89 -47.16
N TYR A 456 -5.12 -3.66 -46.00
CA TYR A 456 -5.28 -4.64 -44.93
C TYR A 456 -6.74 -5.09 -44.86
N THR A 457 -6.95 -6.39 -44.69
CA THR A 457 -8.28 -7.01 -44.59
C THR A 457 -8.42 -7.75 -43.24
N GLY A 458 -9.66 -8.08 -42.86
CA GLY A 458 -9.95 -8.77 -41.59
C GLY A 458 -9.45 -7.97 -40.37
N ILE A 459 -9.06 -8.66 -39.30
CA ILE A 459 -8.66 -8.01 -38.03
C ILE A 459 -7.42 -7.12 -38.17
N HIS A 460 -6.60 -7.38 -39.19
CA HIS A 460 -5.43 -6.57 -39.51
C HIS A 460 -5.81 -5.20 -40.07
N ALA A 461 -6.99 -5.04 -40.68
CA ALA A 461 -7.52 -3.74 -41.12
C ALA A 461 -7.70 -2.77 -39.95
N LEU A 462 -8.32 -3.25 -38.85
CA LEU A 462 -8.52 -2.47 -37.63
C LEU A 462 -7.19 -2.10 -36.97
N THR A 463 -6.26 -3.05 -36.94
CA THR A 463 -4.94 -2.83 -36.33
C THR A 463 -4.13 -1.78 -37.10
N ALA A 464 -4.15 -1.85 -38.44
CA ALA A 464 -3.50 -0.89 -39.31
C ALA A 464 -4.15 0.50 -39.19
N PHE A 465 -5.48 0.57 -39.16
CA PHE A 465 -6.21 1.82 -38.95
C PHE A 465 -5.86 2.50 -37.62
N ILE A 466 -5.91 1.75 -36.51
CA ILE A 466 -5.55 2.29 -35.17
C ILE A 466 -4.11 2.80 -35.17
N SER A 467 -3.21 2.12 -35.88
CA SER A 467 -1.81 2.53 -36.00
C SER A 467 -1.67 3.84 -36.78
N ASP A 468 -2.30 3.96 -37.95
CA ASP A 468 -2.29 5.19 -38.75
C ASP A 468 -2.97 6.36 -38.01
N LEU A 469 -4.00 6.08 -37.21
CA LEU A 469 -4.71 7.07 -36.40
C LEU A 469 -3.83 7.62 -35.28
N LYS A 470 -3.08 6.74 -34.59
CA LYS A 470 -2.07 7.12 -33.59
C LYS A 470 -0.94 7.95 -34.18
N VAL A 471 -0.49 7.64 -35.39
CA VAL A 471 0.58 8.38 -36.07
C VAL A 471 0.09 9.75 -36.56
N SER A 472 -1.15 9.84 -37.03
CA SER A 472 -1.71 11.08 -37.58
C SER A 472 -2.12 12.10 -36.52
N HIS A 473 -2.36 11.65 -35.28
CA HIS A 473 -2.77 12.50 -34.16
C HIS A 473 -1.95 12.16 -32.90
N PRO A 474 -0.67 12.57 -32.83
CA PRO A 474 0.21 12.23 -31.70
C PRO A 474 -0.24 12.86 -30.36
N ASN A 475 -1.20 13.81 -30.38
CA ASN A 475 -1.66 14.56 -29.20
C ASN A 475 -2.98 14.08 -28.57
N TYR A 476 -3.55 12.96 -29.01
CA TYR A 476 -4.76 12.36 -28.39
C TYR A 476 -4.43 11.13 -27.53
N GLN A 477 -3.39 11.22 -26.68
CA GLN A 477 -3.17 10.17 -25.67
C GLN A 477 -4.00 10.34 -24.39
N GLU A 478 -4.74 11.45 -24.21
CA GLU A 478 -5.62 11.63 -23.05
C GLU A 478 -6.86 12.45 -23.38
N GLN A 479 -7.84 11.84 -24.04
CA GLN A 479 -9.23 12.25 -23.84
C GLN A 479 -10.07 10.99 -23.65
N GLU A 480 -10.46 10.76 -22.39
CA GLU A 480 -11.49 9.81 -22.01
C GLU A 480 -12.77 10.18 -22.77
N ILE A 481 -13.23 9.25 -23.62
CA ILE A 481 -14.58 9.32 -24.19
C ILE A 481 -15.52 8.90 -23.06
N PRO A 482 -16.43 9.77 -22.58
CA PRO A 482 -17.41 9.37 -21.58
C PRO A 482 -18.43 8.45 -22.26
N PHE A 483 -18.52 7.21 -21.79
CA PHE A 483 -19.67 6.33 -22.00
C PHE A 483 -20.53 6.31 -20.74
#